data_AF-A0A317FU94-F1
#
_entry.id   AF-A0A317FU94-F1
#
_cell.length_a   1.000
_cell.length_b   1.000
_cell.length_c   1.000
_cell.angle_alpha   90.00
_cell.angle_beta   90.00
_cell.angle_gamma   90.00
#
_symmetry.space_group_name_H-M   'P 1'
#
loop_
_entity.id
_entity.type
_entity.pdbx_description
1 polymer ?
#
loop_
_entity_poly.entity_id
_entity_poly.type
_entity_poly.pdbx_seq_one_letter_code
_entity_poly.pdbx_strand_id
1 'polypeptide(L)'
;MSEQGYTSATSEQWELYVKKVAKLGVFQSVGKAELQNWKTLSPVGSSSVTYAVYQVPVTFDTGLAHIQLGLQSSDGKVEINSIKFLSDLLMQ
;
A
#
# COMPACT_ATOMS: atom_id res chain seq x y z
N MET A 1 1.43 -7.45 6.96
CA MET A 1 2.36 -6.37 6.58
C MET A 1 3.76 -6.88 6.92
N SER A 2 4.76 -6.65 6.06
CA SER A 2 6.14 -7.08 6.35
C SER A 2 6.67 -6.32 7.59
N GLU A 3 7.59 -6.93 8.33
CA GLU A 3 8.18 -6.31 9.52
C GLU A 3 8.85 -4.97 9.18
N GLN A 4 9.56 -4.93 8.05
CA GLN A 4 10.15 -3.69 7.52
C GLN A 4 9.08 -2.64 7.22
N GLY A 5 7.95 -3.02 6.60
CA GLY A 5 6.88 -2.08 6.26
C GLY A 5 6.16 -1.49 7.48
N TYR A 6 6.15 -2.20 8.61
CA TYR A 6 5.55 -1.72 9.85
C TYR A 6 6.51 -0.89 10.70
N THR A 7 7.77 -1.32 10.79
CA THR A 7 8.80 -0.70 11.64
C THR A 7 9.53 0.47 10.98
N SER A 8 9.28 0.74 9.69
CA SER A 8 9.93 1.83 8.96
C SER A 8 9.51 3.25 9.39
N ALA A 9 8.49 3.40 10.24
CA ALA A 9 7.97 4.69 10.68
C ALA A 9 7.97 4.80 12.21
N THR A 10 8.31 5.98 12.72
CA THR A 10 8.19 6.28 14.16
C THR A 10 6.72 6.40 14.57
N SER A 11 6.44 6.35 15.87
CA SER A 11 5.08 6.54 16.40
C SER A 11 4.47 7.88 15.97
N GLU A 12 5.26 8.96 15.95
CA GLU A 12 4.81 10.28 15.52
C GLU A 12 4.48 10.30 14.01
N GLN A 13 5.28 9.62 13.20
CA GLN A 13 5.02 9.49 11.76
C GLN A 13 3.74 8.69 11.50
N TRP A 14 3.49 7.65 12.28
CA TRP A 14 2.23 6.90 12.25
C TRP A 14 1.04 7.76 12.63
N GLU A 15 1.14 8.54 13.71
CA GLU A 15 0.05 9.42 14.14
C GLU A 15 -0.27 10.49 13.09
N LEU A 16 0.76 11.11 12.50
CA LEU A 16 0.60 12.05 11.39
C LEU A 16 -0.06 11.41 10.17
N TYR A 17 0.36 10.19 9.82
CA TYR A 17 -0.24 9.44 8.72
C TYR A 17 -1.72 9.14 8.99
N VAL A 18 -2.06 8.65 10.18
CA VAL A 18 -3.45 8.34 10.55
C VAL A 18 -4.31 9.60 10.54
N LYS A 19 -3.84 10.72 11.11
CA LYS A 19 -4.53 12.01 11.05
C LYS A 19 -4.76 12.48 9.62
N LYS A 20 -3.79 12.26 8.74
CA LYS A 20 -3.89 12.63 7.33
C LYS A 20 -4.93 11.77 6.61
N VAL A 21 -4.87 10.45 6.76
CA VAL A 21 -5.84 9.51 6.13
C VAL A 21 -7.24 9.68 6.71
N ALA A 22 -7.40 10.07 7.97
CA ALA A 22 -8.70 10.36 8.57
C ALA A 22 -9.48 11.47 7.85
N LYS A 23 -8.80 12.36 7.09
CA LYS A 23 -9.46 13.35 6.23
C LYS A 23 -10.29 12.72 5.11
N LEU A 24 -10.03 11.46 4.75
CA LEU A 24 -10.84 10.73 3.78
C LEU A 24 -12.23 10.37 4.33
N GLY A 25 -12.47 10.47 5.64
CA GLY A 25 -13.76 10.17 6.23
C GLY A 25 -14.08 8.68 6.32
N VAL A 26 -15.34 8.32 6.10
CA VAL A 26 -15.84 6.95 6.31
C VAL A 26 -15.73 6.14 5.02
N PHE A 27 -15.06 4.99 5.10
CA PHE A 27 -14.95 4.04 3.99
C PHE A 27 -16.33 3.52 3.58
N GLN A 28 -16.62 3.51 2.28
CA GLN A 28 -17.88 3.04 1.73
C GLN A 28 -17.72 1.79 0.86
N SER A 29 -16.78 1.80 -0.07
CA SER A 29 -16.62 0.68 -1.02
C SER A 29 -15.20 0.56 -1.56
N VAL A 30 -14.89 -0.64 -2.04
CA VAL A 30 -13.62 -0.97 -2.70
C VAL A 30 -13.92 -1.54 -4.08
N GLY A 31 -13.20 -1.03 -5.07
CA GLY A 31 -13.25 -1.48 -6.45
C GLY A 31 -12.30 -2.65 -6.73
N LYS A 32 -12.25 -3.05 -8.00
CA LYS A 32 -11.34 -4.10 -8.45
C LYS A 32 -9.90 -3.58 -8.43
N ALA A 33 -8.99 -4.37 -7.86
CA ALA A 33 -7.57 -4.08 -7.89
C ALA A 33 -7.02 -4.25 -9.33
N GLU A 34 -6.19 -3.30 -9.75
CA GLU A 34 -5.53 -3.28 -11.05
C GLU A 34 -4.02 -3.37 -10.88
N LEU A 35 -3.39 -4.35 -11.52
CA LEU A 35 -1.94 -4.48 -11.52
C LEU A 35 -1.33 -3.32 -12.32
N GLN A 36 -0.52 -2.50 -11.66
CA GLN A 36 0.16 -1.37 -12.28
C GLN A 36 1.53 -1.78 -12.80
N ASN A 37 2.30 -2.48 -11.97
CA ASN A 37 3.64 -2.93 -12.32
C ASN A 37 4.03 -4.16 -11.50
N TRP A 38 4.95 -4.95 -12.02
CA TRP A 38 5.60 -6.04 -11.28
C TRP A 38 7.05 -6.19 -11.73
N LYS A 39 7.90 -6.66 -10.82
CA LYS A 39 9.30 -6.99 -11.11
C LYS A 39 9.74 -8.19 -10.28
N THR A 40 10.65 -8.98 -10.82
CA THR A 40 11.27 -10.09 -10.09
C THR A 40 12.77 -9.84 -9.99
N LEU A 41 13.31 -9.92 -8.78
CA LEU A 41 14.75 -9.92 -8.52
C LEU A 41 15.18 -11.36 -8.27
N SER A 42 16.12 -11.86 -9.06
CA SER A 42 16.65 -13.24 -8.96
C SER A 42 18.17 -13.19 -8.74
N PRO A 43 18.63 -13.00 -7.50
CA PRO A 43 20.07 -12.93 -7.22
C PRO A 43 20.71 -14.32 -7.30
N VAL A 44 21.98 -14.38 -7.69
CA VAL A 44 22.73 -15.64 -7.66
C VAL A 44 23.00 -16.03 -6.22
N GLY A 45 22.53 -17.21 -5.80
CA GLY A 45 22.75 -17.76 -4.45
C GLY A 45 21.69 -17.39 -3.41
N SER A 46 20.58 -16.75 -3.79
CA SER A 46 19.44 -16.52 -2.89
C SER A 46 18.10 -16.71 -3.59
N SER A 47 17.03 -16.75 -2.81
CA SER A 47 15.66 -16.88 -3.33
C SER A 47 15.25 -15.67 -4.16
N SER A 48 14.47 -15.93 -5.20
CA SER A 48 13.90 -14.87 -6.03
C SER A 48 12.79 -14.15 -5.29
N VAL A 49 12.78 -12.82 -5.36
CA VAL A 49 11.76 -11.97 -4.75
C VAL A 49 10.98 -11.26 -5.85
N THR A 50 9.66 -11.46 -5.87
CA THR A 50 8.75 -10.78 -6.78
C THR A 50 8.08 -9.62 -6.05
N TYR A 51 8.07 -8.43 -6.66
CA TYR A 51 7.34 -7.27 -6.20
C TYR A 51 6.22 -6.96 -7.18
N ALA A 52 5.02 -6.69 -6.67
CA ALA A 52 3.89 -6.26 -7.47
C ALA A 52 3.24 -5.03 -6.85
N VAL A 53 2.84 -4.08 -7.68
CA VAL A 53 2.13 -2.87 -7.27
C VAL A 53 0.75 -2.89 -7.89
N TYR A 54 -0.26 -2.86 -7.04
CA TYR A 54 -1.66 -2.76 -7.44
C TYR A 54 -2.20 -1.38 -7.10
N GLN A 55 -3.08 -0.87 -7.95
CA GLN A 55 -3.92 0.28 -7.64
C GLN A 55 -5.34 -0.22 -7.36
N VAL A 56 -5.89 0.16 -6.21
CA VAL A 56 -7.21 -0.27 -5.76
C VAL A 56 -8.08 0.98 -5.62
N PRO A 57 -9.09 1.16 -6.48
CA PRO A 57 -10.06 2.24 -6.30
C PRO A 57 -10.82 2.06 -4.99
N VAL A 58 -10.97 3.13 -4.22
CA VAL A 58 -11.76 3.13 -2.98
C VAL A 58 -12.63 4.37 -2.94
N THR A 59 -13.83 4.21 -2.39
CA THR A 59 -14.77 5.31 -2.20
C THR A 59 -14.94 5.56 -0.71
N PHE A 60 -14.81 6.82 -0.34
CA PHE A 60 -15.19 7.32 0.96
C PHE A 60 -16.35 8.29 0.82
N ASP A 61 -16.99 8.63 1.94
CA ASP A 61 -18.05 9.66 1.98
C ASP A 61 -17.56 11.05 1.52
N THR A 62 -16.27 11.36 1.73
CA THR A 62 -15.65 12.61 1.26
C THR A 62 -15.27 12.59 -0.22
N GLY A 63 -15.30 11.42 -0.88
CA GLY A 63 -15.02 11.29 -2.30
C GLY A 63 -14.17 10.07 -2.67
N LEU A 64 -13.66 10.09 -3.90
CA LEU A 64 -12.85 9.01 -4.47
C LEU A 64 -11.39 9.10 -4.01
N ALA A 65 -10.80 7.92 -3.82
CA ALA A 65 -9.38 7.77 -3.57
C ALA A 65 -8.87 6.47 -4.22
N HIS A 66 -7.56 6.31 -4.26
CA HIS A 66 -6.91 5.08 -4.68
C HIS A 66 -5.95 4.61 -3.58
N ILE A 67 -5.86 3.30 -3.39
CA ILE A 67 -4.80 2.68 -2.60
C ILE A 67 -3.78 2.11 -3.56
N GLN A 68 -2.53 2.55 -3.45
CA GLN A 68 -1.40 1.87 -4.05
C GLN A 68 -0.91 0.81 -3.06
N LEU A 69 -1.12 -0.46 -3.40
CA LEU A 69 -0.76 -1.62 -2.60
C LEU A 69 0.48 -2.30 -3.18
N GLY A 70 1.59 -2.25 -2.45
CA GLY A 70 2.81 -2.98 -2.77
C GLY A 70 2.82 -4.34 -2.10
N LEU A 71 2.92 -5.40 -2.89
CA LEU A 71 3.10 -6.78 -2.43
C LEU A 71 4.52 -7.25 -2.73
N GLN A 72 5.07 -8.05 -1.82
CA GLN A 72 6.26 -8.85 -2.07
C GLN A 72 5.95 -10.33 -1.94
N SER A 73 6.57 -11.15 -2.78
CA SER A 73 6.50 -12.60 -2.72
C SER A 73 7.91 -13.18 -2.69
N SER A 74 8.22 -13.94 -1.65
CA SER A 74 9.46 -14.71 -1.50
C SER A 74 9.14 -16.03 -0.83
N ASP A 75 9.78 -17.12 -1.27
CA ASP A 75 9.71 -18.44 -0.61
C ASP A 75 8.28 -18.93 -0.33
N GLY A 76 7.37 -18.71 -1.28
CA GLY A 76 5.96 -19.11 -1.17
C GLY A 76 5.11 -18.26 -0.22
N LYS A 77 5.68 -17.19 0.37
CA LYS A 77 4.95 -16.22 1.20
C LYS A 77 4.70 -14.93 0.43
N VAL A 78 3.47 -14.44 0.52
CA VAL A 78 3.08 -13.12 0.00
C VAL A 78 2.83 -12.20 1.18
N GLU A 79 3.46 -11.03 1.16
CA GLU A 79 3.34 -10.02 2.22
C GLU A 79 3.00 -8.65 1.63
N ILE A 80 2.23 -7.88 2.38
CA ILE A 80 2.05 -6.45 2.08
C ILE A 80 3.32 -5.72 2.50
N ASN A 81 4.03 -5.18 1.51
CA ASN A 81 5.24 -4.40 1.70
C ASN A 81 4.93 -2.90 1.87
N SER A 82 3.88 -2.39 1.22
CA SER A 82 3.49 -0.97 1.36
C SER A 82 2.01 -0.73 1.08
N ILE A 83 1.44 0.28 1.74
CA ILE A 83 0.08 0.79 1.52
C ILE A 83 0.16 2.32 1.45
N LYS A 84 -0.29 2.92 0.34
CA LYS A 84 -0.34 4.38 0.19
C LYS A 84 -1.70 4.82 -0.32
N PHE A 85 -2.35 5.75 0.38
CA PHE A 85 -3.57 6.40 -0.10
C PHE A 85 -3.22 7.58 -1.02
N LEU A 86 -3.92 7.66 -2.14
CA LEU A 86 -3.83 8.68 -3.16
C LEU A 86 -5.20 9.34 -3.29
N SER A 87 -5.32 10.59 -2.90
CA SER A 87 -6.53 11.39 -3.02
C SER A 87 -6.15 12.86 -3.05
N ASP A 88 -6.91 13.66 -3.77
CA ASP A 88 -6.72 15.12 -3.82
C ASP A 88 -6.82 15.75 -2.43
N LEU A 89 -7.66 15.19 -1.55
CA LEU A 89 -7.81 15.62 -0.15
C LEU A 89 -6.54 15.42 0.69
N LEU A 90 -5.64 14.55 0.25
CA LEU A 90 -4.35 14.27 0.92
C LEU A 90 -3.19 15.06 0.30
N MET A 91 -3.41 15.75 -0.83
CA MET A 91 -2.39 16.55 -1.51
C MET A 91 -2.44 18.04 -1.12
N GLN A 92 -3.41 18.42 -0.28
CA GLN A 92 -3.57 19.75 0.31
C GLN A 92 -2.84 19.91 1.65
#